data_AF-A0AAN0JTF1-F1
#
_entry.id   AF-A0AAN0JTF1-F1
#
_cell.length_a   1.000
_cell.length_b   1.000
_cell.length_c   1.000
_cell.angle_alpha   90.00
_cell.angle_beta   90.00
_cell.angle_gamma   90.00
#
_symmetry.space_group_name_H-M   'P 1'
#
loop_
_entity.id
_entity.type
_entity.pdbx_description
1 polymer ?
#
loop_
_entity_poly.entity_id
_entity_poly.type
_entity_poly.pdbx_seq_one_letter_code
_entity_poly.pdbx_strand_id
1 'polypeptide(L)'
;MRDTEYTKNKERLKEIYDKAKELNDKETDTSKAKDLKNKAQNVKKKLESQTEHVKALEEAIKIQDEVKEFKVKRRRQWDEYYIKIACLAALRSKDPKTPVGACIVDRENGKIVGIGYNSMPKDKEFTWKGASSRSEINLINPKLKYAYVVHAAVNAILNKTRESIKGCTLYTTLHPDEDCVHAMIQAEMKEVVYCMYTRKDELDPDQKKAQVIFEIKKIQHRELPNDDFKDDKYVKELQRRIEQGKKEGENAEREPEPATAIPLEKFFMRMAKLSQKRPGDFQNKAVGACIATPNKQIVAVEYSGESEGIQLEIERKAKELHQGLDTSNLSSFFVHAEYRAIVGRSVRGCTLYVTSYPCNVCAKVIVESGIKEVVHYKNGDWNDDRCYSSRKILTTCLGPSNIRKYGNGGSKNESQDEASCSIAIEEPGRTYIGKITIVLQYIIIILVLVLLLVASFVLLITSISISINSY
;
A
#
# COMPACT_ATOMS: atom_id res chain seq x y z
N MET A 1 -48.60 18.09 8.96
CA MET A 1 -47.24 18.65 9.16
C MET A 1 -46.31 17.68 9.89
N ARG A 2 -46.68 17.13 11.06
CA ARG A 2 -45.86 16.15 11.80
C ARG A 2 -45.58 14.84 11.03
N ASP A 3 -46.57 14.27 10.34
CA ASP A 3 -46.36 13.02 9.58
C ASP A 3 -45.48 13.17 8.33
N THR A 4 -45.56 14.32 7.67
CA THR A 4 -44.72 14.65 6.51
C THR A 4 -43.24 14.82 6.89
N GLU A 5 -42.98 15.43 8.04
CA GLU A 5 -41.61 15.62 8.54
C GLU A 5 -41.01 14.32 9.08
N TYR A 6 -41.80 13.52 9.80
CA TYR A 6 -41.43 12.17 10.23
C TYR A 6 -41.05 11.25 9.05
N THR A 7 -41.86 11.26 7.99
CA THR A 7 -41.61 10.46 6.78
C THR A 7 -40.32 10.88 6.07
N LYS A 8 -40.12 12.21 5.92
CA LYS A 8 -38.91 12.78 5.30
C LYS A 8 -37.64 12.48 6.11
N ASN A 9 -37.75 12.48 7.44
CA ASN A 9 -36.66 12.11 8.34
C ASN A 9 -36.32 10.62 8.22
N LYS A 10 -37.34 9.74 8.16
CA LYS A 10 -37.16 8.30 7.97
C LYS A 10 -36.44 7.96 6.65
N GLU A 11 -36.73 8.67 5.56
CA GLU A 11 -36.02 8.53 4.27
C GLU A 11 -34.56 8.97 4.35
N ARG A 12 -34.30 10.16 4.92
CA ARG A 12 -32.94 10.69 5.11
C ARG A 12 -32.07 9.76 5.95
N LEU A 13 -32.66 9.12 6.95
CA LEU A 13 -32.01 8.13 7.82
C LEU A 13 -31.74 6.81 7.12
N LYS A 14 -32.67 6.32 6.30
CA LYS A 14 -32.44 5.16 5.43
C LYS A 14 -31.26 5.43 4.50
N GLU A 15 -31.18 6.63 3.93
CA GLU A 15 -30.06 7.05 3.09
C GLU A 15 -28.72 7.09 3.86
N ILE A 16 -28.70 7.58 5.10
CA ILE A 16 -27.49 7.58 5.96
C ILE A 16 -27.06 6.15 6.29
N TYR A 17 -28.00 5.28 6.66
CA TYR A 17 -27.75 3.87 6.92
C TYR A 17 -27.21 3.16 5.67
N ASP A 18 -27.84 3.37 4.51
CA ASP A 18 -27.42 2.77 3.25
C ASP A 18 -26.02 3.26 2.86
N LYS A 19 -25.70 4.55 3.06
CA LYS A 19 -24.34 5.10 2.86
C LYS A 19 -23.29 4.54 3.82
N ALA A 20 -23.64 4.33 5.09
CA ALA A 20 -22.76 3.72 6.09
C ALA A 20 -22.56 2.22 5.83
N LYS A 21 -23.61 1.54 5.38
CA LYS A 21 -23.57 0.14 4.96
C LYS A 21 -22.70 -0.02 3.70
N GLU A 22 -22.94 0.77 2.66
CA GLU A 22 -22.13 0.81 1.44
C GLU A 22 -20.65 1.08 1.76
N LEU A 23 -20.37 1.98 2.70
CA LEU A 23 -19.02 2.24 3.18
C LEU A 23 -18.36 1.01 3.80
N ASN A 24 -19.05 0.36 4.74
CA ASN A 24 -18.52 -0.83 5.37
C ASN A 24 -18.32 -1.95 4.36
N ASP A 25 -19.20 -2.07 3.37
CA ASP A 25 -19.14 -3.12 2.37
C ASP A 25 -17.98 -2.87 1.38
N LYS A 26 -17.55 -1.62 1.20
CA LYS A 26 -16.38 -1.22 0.38
C LYS A 26 -15.06 -1.09 1.14
N GLU A 27 -15.09 -0.79 2.44
CA GLU A 27 -13.90 -0.49 3.27
C GLU A 27 -13.81 -1.45 4.46
N THR A 28 -13.89 -2.73 4.14
CA THR A 28 -14.05 -3.86 5.08
C THR A 28 -12.84 -4.05 5.99
N ASP A 29 -11.70 -3.50 5.56
CA ASP A 29 -10.39 -3.63 6.21
C ASP A 29 -10.17 -2.61 7.34
N THR A 30 -11.23 -1.93 7.81
CA THR A 30 -11.12 -0.91 8.87
C THR A 30 -12.16 -1.04 9.99
N SER A 31 -11.67 -1.10 11.22
CA SER A 31 -12.43 -1.08 12.47
C SER A 31 -13.32 0.16 12.59
N LYS A 32 -12.89 1.30 12.03
CA LYS A 32 -13.69 2.54 12.01
C LYS A 32 -14.91 2.43 11.08
N ALA A 33 -14.81 1.79 9.92
CA ALA A 33 -15.98 1.55 9.07
C ALA A 33 -17.00 0.60 9.76
N LYS A 34 -16.49 -0.41 10.47
CA LYS A 34 -17.32 -1.33 11.28
C LYS A 34 -18.04 -0.60 12.42
N ASP A 35 -17.34 0.27 13.15
CA ASP A 35 -17.91 1.14 14.20
C ASP A 35 -19.04 2.02 13.63
N LEU A 36 -18.80 2.69 12.50
CA LEU A 36 -19.80 3.55 11.85
C LEU A 36 -21.04 2.77 11.40
N LYS A 37 -20.88 1.55 10.86
CA LYS A 37 -22.01 0.67 10.52
C LYS A 37 -22.81 0.26 11.75
N ASN A 38 -22.14 -0.13 12.84
CA ASN A 38 -22.81 -0.52 14.08
C ASN A 38 -23.57 0.66 14.70
N LYS A 39 -22.97 1.85 14.72
CA LYS A 39 -23.64 3.10 15.14
C LYS A 39 -24.88 3.37 14.29
N ALA A 40 -24.77 3.28 12.96
CA ALA A 40 -25.90 3.49 12.05
C ALA A 40 -27.02 2.45 12.26
N GLN A 41 -26.67 1.18 12.51
CA GLN A 41 -27.64 0.13 12.85
C GLN A 41 -28.38 0.42 14.15
N ASN A 42 -27.68 0.86 15.19
CA ASN A 42 -28.29 1.17 16.49
C ASN A 42 -29.24 2.36 16.40
N VAL A 43 -28.84 3.42 15.69
CA VAL A 43 -29.70 4.59 15.45
C VAL A 43 -30.97 4.20 14.69
N LYS A 44 -30.83 3.37 13.64
CA LYS A 44 -31.99 2.84 12.89
C LYS A 44 -32.99 2.12 13.82
N LYS A 45 -32.51 1.26 14.72
CA LYS A 45 -33.36 0.55 15.70
C LYS A 45 -34.10 1.50 16.65
N LYS A 46 -33.42 2.53 17.20
CA LYS A 46 -34.03 3.53 18.10
C LYS A 46 -35.17 4.32 17.43
N LEU A 47 -35.03 4.61 16.13
CA LEU A 47 -36.06 5.34 15.37
C LEU A 47 -37.27 4.47 15.03
N GLU A 48 -37.04 3.18 14.75
CA GLU A 48 -38.10 2.19 14.52
C GLU A 48 -38.94 1.96 15.79
N SER A 49 -38.34 2.07 16.99
CA SER A 49 -39.07 1.98 18.26
C SER A 49 -39.82 3.26 18.68
N GLN A 50 -39.82 4.31 17.84
CA GLN A 50 -40.47 5.62 18.08
C GLN A 50 -40.11 6.31 19.41
N THR A 51 -39.01 5.92 20.05
CA THR A 51 -38.54 6.45 21.34
C THR A 51 -37.38 7.42 21.08
N GLU A 52 -37.36 8.59 21.75
CA GLU A 52 -36.28 9.60 21.62
C GLU A 52 -36.00 10.09 20.17
N HIS A 53 -37.05 10.35 19.36
CA HIS A 53 -36.92 10.62 17.92
C HIS A 53 -35.97 11.78 17.54
N VAL A 54 -36.00 12.89 18.30
CA VAL A 54 -35.14 14.07 18.07
C VAL A 54 -33.66 13.74 18.30
N LYS A 55 -33.35 13.07 19.41
CA LYS A 55 -31.99 12.66 19.78
C LYS A 55 -31.41 11.65 18.79
N ALA A 56 -32.24 10.72 18.31
CA ALA A 56 -31.82 9.76 17.29
C ALA A 56 -31.54 10.42 15.93
N LEU A 57 -32.24 11.51 15.60
CA LEU A 57 -31.97 12.31 14.41
C LEU A 57 -30.65 13.08 14.51
N GLU A 58 -30.34 13.66 15.69
CA GLU A 58 -29.06 14.31 15.96
C GLU A 58 -27.89 13.31 15.86
N GLU A 59 -28.03 12.12 16.45
CA GLU A 59 -27.03 11.03 16.34
C GLU A 59 -26.78 10.64 14.88
N ALA A 60 -27.83 10.61 14.04
CA ALA A 60 -27.69 10.26 12.63
C ALA A 60 -26.95 11.31 11.79
N ILE A 61 -27.22 12.59 12.03
CA ILE A 61 -26.50 13.69 11.36
C ILE A 61 -25.01 13.59 11.70
N LYS A 62 -24.69 13.37 12.98
CA LYS A 62 -23.31 13.16 13.41
C LYS A 62 -22.64 11.98 12.71
N ILE A 63 -23.32 10.83 12.62
CA ILE A 63 -22.80 9.66 11.88
C ILE A 63 -22.60 9.99 10.40
N GLN A 64 -23.53 10.73 9.78
CA GLN A 64 -23.42 11.13 8.38
C GLN A 64 -22.16 11.95 8.13
N ASP A 65 -21.83 12.87 9.03
CA ASP A 65 -20.65 13.71 8.90
C ASP A 65 -19.36 12.94 9.21
N GLU A 66 -19.34 12.07 10.22
CA GLU A 66 -18.21 11.14 10.46
C GLU A 66 -17.97 10.22 9.24
N VAL A 67 -19.04 9.76 8.59
CA VAL A 67 -18.99 8.95 7.35
C VAL A 67 -18.35 9.73 6.19
N LYS A 68 -18.76 10.99 5.99
CA LYS A 68 -18.17 11.85 4.95
C LYS A 68 -16.70 12.11 5.21
N GLU A 69 -16.35 12.48 6.44
CA GLU A 69 -14.97 12.76 6.84
C GLU A 69 -14.09 11.50 6.65
N PHE A 70 -14.59 10.34 7.06
CA PHE A 70 -13.91 9.07 6.87
C PHE A 70 -13.67 8.78 5.37
N LYS A 71 -14.68 8.96 4.50
CA LYS A 71 -14.51 8.80 3.03
C LYS A 71 -13.40 9.69 2.48
N VAL A 72 -13.39 10.96 2.88
CA VAL A 72 -12.40 11.94 2.41
C VAL A 72 -10.99 11.55 2.86
N LYS A 73 -10.83 11.27 4.16
CA LYS A 73 -9.55 10.83 4.72
C LYS A 73 -9.05 9.54 4.08
N ARG A 74 -9.95 8.58 3.87
CA ARG A 74 -9.64 7.29 3.30
C ARG A 74 -9.21 7.39 1.83
N ARG A 75 -9.92 8.18 1.03
CA ARG A 75 -9.53 8.48 -0.36
C ARG A 75 -8.11 9.06 -0.40
N ARG A 76 -7.81 10.04 0.47
CA ARG A 76 -6.48 10.65 0.54
C ARG A 76 -5.39 9.63 0.87
N GLN A 77 -5.59 8.76 1.86
CA GLN A 77 -4.63 7.69 2.19
C GLN A 77 -4.32 6.76 1.02
N TRP A 78 -5.35 6.40 0.23
CA TRP A 78 -5.18 5.59 -0.97
C TRP A 78 -4.42 6.34 -2.05
N ASP A 79 -4.76 7.61 -2.28
CA ASP A 79 -4.05 8.43 -3.26
C ASP A 79 -2.57 8.57 -2.92
N GLU A 80 -2.26 8.79 -1.64
CA GLU A 80 -0.88 8.84 -1.17
C GLU A 80 -0.14 7.52 -1.44
N TYR A 81 -0.79 6.39 -1.20
CA TYR A 81 -0.22 5.07 -1.48
C TYR A 81 0.10 4.89 -2.98
N TYR A 82 -0.84 5.24 -3.86
CA TYR A 82 -0.64 5.09 -5.30
C TYR A 82 0.37 6.08 -5.88
N ILE A 83 0.47 7.30 -5.34
CA ILE A 83 1.55 8.23 -5.67
C ILE A 83 2.91 7.68 -5.22
N LYS A 84 3.03 7.08 -4.04
CA LYS A 84 4.29 6.43 -3.61
C LYS A 84 4.73 5.33 -4.57
N ILE A 85 3.78 4.59 -5.16
CA ILE A 85 4.06 3.61 -6.22
C ILE A 85 4.59 4.31 -7.48
N ALA A 86 3.97 5.41 -7.91
CA ALA A 86 4.44 6.20 -9.05
C ALA A 86 5.85 6.78 -8.80
N CYS A 87 6.14 7.26 -7.59
CA CYS A 87 7.48 7.72 -7.20
C CYS A 87 8.53 6.61 -7.28
N LEU A 88 8.21 5.42 -6.78
CA LEU A 88 9.09 4.26 -6.89
C LEU A 88 9.33 3.86 -8.37
N ALA A 89 8.30 3.98 -9.22
CA ALA A 89 8.46 3.76 -10.66
C ALA A 89 9.36 4.83 -11.31
N ALA A 90 9.25 6.10 -10.91
CA ALA A 90 10.08 7.19 -11.43
C ALA A 90 11.59 6.95 -11.19
N LEU A 91 11.96 6.27 -10.09
CA LEU A 91 13.35 5.89 -9.81
C LEU A 91 13.97 4.91 -10.82
N ARG A 92 13.16 4.30 -11.69
CA ARG A 92 13.60 3.46 -12.81
C ARG A 92 13.84 4.23 -14.11
N SER A 93 13.32 5.46 -14.21
CA SER A 93 13.65 6.36 -15.31
C SER A 93 15.16 6.51 -15.41
N LYS A 94 15.67 6.72 -16.61
CA LYS A 94 17.07 7.10 -16.85
C LYS A 94 17.21 8.58 -17.23
N ASP A 95 16.10 9.32 -17.25
CA ASP A 95 16.12 10.76 -17.43
C ASP A 95 16.84 11.40 -16.24
N PRO A 96 17.93 12.15 -16.47
CA PRO A 96 18.65 12.84 -15.41
C PRO A 96 17.87 14.04 -14.84
N LYS A 97 17.11 14.75 -15.67
CA LYS A 97 16.48 16.03 -15.32
C LYS A 97 15.03 15.86 -14.86
N THR A 98 14.29 14.98 -15.52
CA THR A 98 12.83 14.87 -15.33
C THR A 98 12.41 13.40 -15.21
N PRO A 99 12.80 12.69 -14.14
CA PRO A 99 12.29 11.35 -13.88
C PRO A 99 10.79 11.41 -13.55
N VAL A 100 9.98 10.74 -14.37
CA VAL A 100 8.53 10.65 -14.20
C VAL A 100 8.12 9.20 -14.05
N GLY A 101 7.21 8.93 -13.11
CA GLY A 101 6.58 7.64 -12.91
C GLY A 101 5.07 7.74 -12.91
N ALA A 102 4.41 6.64 -13.27
CA ALA A 102 2.97 6.54 -13.40
C ALA A 102 2.46 5.18 -12.89
N CYS A 103 1.26 5.20 -12.32
CA CYS A 103 0.54 4.04 -11.79
C CYS A 103 -0.93 4.17 -12.18
N ILE A 104 -1.47 3.19 -12.90
CA ILE A 104 -2.88 3.13 -13.28
C ILE A 104 -3.58 2.19 -12.32
N VAL A 105 -4.70 2.65 -11.78
CA VAL A 105 -5.42 1.95 -10.72
C VAL A 105 -6.89 1.80 -11.11
N ASP A 106 -7.39 0.59 -11.03
CA ASP A 106 -8.81 0.33 -10.92
C ASP A 106 -9.23 0.58 -9.46
N ARG A 107 -9.76 1.78 -9.19
CA ARG A 107 -10.15 2.18 -7.84
C ARG A 107 -11.38 1.44 -7.33
N GLU A 108 -12.22 0.91 -8.21
CA GLU A 108 -13.40 0.16 -7.79
C GLU A 108 -12.99 -1.15 -7.14
N ASN A 109 -11.93 -1.77 -7.65
CA ASN A 109 -11.39 -3.04 -7.13
C ASN A 109 -10.09 -2.87 -6.32
N GLY A 110 -9.60 -1.64 -6.10
CA GLY A 110 -8.33 -1.36 -5.42
C GLY A 110 -7.10 -2.02 -6.09
N LYS A 111 -7.12 -2.26 -7.40
CA LYS A 111 -6.08 -3.00 -8.13
C LYS A 111 -5.19 -2.08 -8.95
N ILE A 112 -3.88 -2.27 -8.84
CA ILE A 112 -2.92 -1.65 -9.75
C ILE A 112 -2.97 -2.45 -11.06
N VAL A 113 -3.26 -1.77 -12.16
CA VAL A 113 -3.46 -2.41 -13.48
C VAL A 113 -2.42 -1.99 -14.51
N GLY A 114 -1.61 -0.97 -14.25
CA GLY A 114 -0.50 -0.57 -15.12
C GLY A 114 0.53 0.26 -14.36
N ILE A 115 1.80 0.09 -14.68
CA ILE A 115 2.91 0.87 -14.09
C ILE A 115 3.85 1.30 -15.22
N GLY A 116 4.29 2.55 -15.16
CA GLY A 116 5.16 3.14 -16.17
C GLY A 116 6.14 4.13 -15.59
N TYR A 117 7.20 4.38 -16.34
CA TYR A 117 8.15 5.46 -16.11
C TYR A 117 8.62 5.96 -17.48
N ASN A 118 9.10 7.20 -17.57
CA ASN A 118 9.58 7.71 -18.85
C ASN A 118 10.84 6.96 -19.28
N SER A 119 10.83 6.46 -20.52
CA SER A 119 11.92 5.66 -21.06
C SER A 119 12.08 5.88 -22.57
N MET A 120 13.31 5.70 -23.06
CA MET A 120 13.53 5.58 -24.50
C MET A 120 12.86 4.30 -25.02
N PRO A 121 12.46 4.25 -26.31
CA PRO A 121 12.01 3.02 -26.94
C PRO A 121 13.07 1.92 -26.75
N LYS A 122 12.64 0.65 -26.76
CA LYS A 122 13.53 -0.50 -26.56
C LYS A 122 14.43 -0.71 -27.78
N ASP A 123 15.39 0.18 -27.98
CA ASP A 123 16.46 0.08 -28.97
C ASP A 123 17.76 0.61 -28.34
N LYS A 124 18.90 0.07 -28.77
CA LYS A 124 20.23 0.49 -28.32
C LYS A 124 20.66 1.82 -28.92
N GLU A 125 20.03 2.25 -30.01
CA GLU A 125 20.39 3.48 -30.72
C GLU A 125 19.84 4.74 -30.04
N PHE A 126 18.74 4.64 -29.29
CA PHE A 126 18.16 5.78 -28.57
C PHE A 126 18.90 6.02 -27.25
N THR A 127 19.61 7.13 -27.18
CA THR A 127 20.35 7.52 -25.97
C THR A 127 19.79 8.80 -25.35
N TRP A 128 19.88 8.90 -24.02
CA TRP A 128 19.54 10.13 -23.30
C TRP A 128 20.53 11.27 -23.53
N LYS A 129 21.65 11.00 -24.22
CA LYS A 129 22.68 11.98 -24.60
C LYS A 129 22.40 12.66 -25.94
N GLY A 130 21.38 12.22 -26.71
CA GLY A 130 21.29 12.52 -28.15
C GLY A 130 22.19 11.57 -28.97
N ALA A 131 22.04 11.54 -30.29
CA ALA A 131 22.72 10.58 -31.16
C ALA A 131 24.25 10.58 -30.96
N SER A 132 24.85 9.40 -30.80
CA SER A 132 26.25 9.20 -30.39
C SER A 132 27.22 8.94 -31.55
N SER A 133 26.83 9.21 -32.79
CA SER A 133 27.72 9.08 -33.95
C SER A 133 28.57 10.34 -34.12
N ARG A 134 29.89 10.16 -34.11
CA ARG A 134 30.93 11.20 -34.09
C ARG A 134 30.98 12.03 -35.38
N SER A 135 30.17 11.73 -36.39
CA SER A 135 30.19 12.36 -37.72
C SER A 135 29.18 13.50 -37.93
N GLU A 136 28.34 13.85 -36.95
CA GLU A 136 27.24 14.83 -37.15
C GLU A 136 27.23 15.99 -36.14
N ILE A 137 28.39 16.34 -35.59
CA ILE A 137 28.54 17.26 -34.45
C ILE A 137 28.04 18.70 -34.71
N ASN A 138 27.81 19.11 -35.96
CA ASN A 138 27.45 20.50 -36.30
C ASN A 138 25.97 20.76 -36.66
N LEU A 139 25.07 19.78 -36.56
CA LEU A 139 23.67 19.93 -37.00
C LEU A 139 22.59 19.55 -35.96
N ILE A 140 22.96 19.11 -34.75
CA ILE A 140 22.05 18.35 -33.91
C ILE A 140 21.42 19.20 -32.79
N ASN A 141 20.09 19.29 -32.85
CA ASN A 141 19.27 19.95 -31.85
C ASN A 141 19.22 19.11 -30.55
N PRO A 142 19.72 19.62 -29.39
CA PRO A 142 19.67 18.90 -28.11
C PRO A 142 18.23 18.57 -27.64
N LYS A 143 17.20 19.11 -28.30
CA LYS A 143 15.78 18.75 -28.11
C LYS A 143 15.37 17.45 -28.80
N LEU A 144 16.21 16.79 -29.60
CA LEU A 144 15.87 15.54 -30.28
C LEU A 144 15.42 14.42 -29.33
N LYS A 145 15.91 14.39 -28.07
CA LYS A 145 15.45 13.43 -27.06
C LYS A 145 13.93 13.47 -26.84
N TYR A 146 13.32 14.65 -26.94
CA TYR A 146 11.88 14.83 -26.75
C TYR A 146 11.06 14.17 -27.86
N ALA A 147 11.64 13.94 -29.04
CA ALA A 147 10.96 13.22 -30.13
C ALA A 147 10.90 11.70 -29.91
N TYR A 148 11.72 11.15 -29.01
CA TYR A 148 11.85 9.69 -28.83
C TYR A 148 11.34 9.20 -27.47
N VAL A 149 11.41 10.03 -26.43
CA VAL A 149 11.03 9.60 -25.07
C VAL A 149 9.56 9.21 -25.03
N VAL A 150 9.28 8.00 -24.56
CA VAL A 150 7.92 7.57 -24.26
C VAL A 150 7.60 7.97 -22.82
N HIS A 151 6.52 8.73 -22.64
CA HIS A 151 6.11 9.26 -21.35
C HIS A 151 5.62 8.17 -20.39
N ALA A 152 5.72 8.46 -19.08
CA ALA A 152 5.41 7.49 -18.04
C ALA A 152 3.95 7.00 -18.11
N ALA A 153 2.99 7.91 -18.37
CA ALA A 153 1.58 7.57 -18.49
C ALA A 153 1.33 6.64 -19.69
N VAL A 154 1.90 6.95 -20.86
CA VAL A 154 1.80 6.11 -22.06
C VAL A 154 2.42 4.74 -21.80
N ASN A 155 3.61 4.67 -21.20
CA ASN A 155 4.23 3.41 -20.79
C ASN A 155 3.35 2.62 -19.81
N ALA A 156 2.65 3.28 -18.88
CA ALA A 156 1.73 2.61 -17.97
C ALA A 156 0.50 2.03 -18.70
N ILE A 157 -0.03 2.73 -19.70
CA ILE A 157 -1.13 2.26 -20.56
C ILE A 157 -0.68 1.05 -21.40
N LEU A 158 0.51 1.14 -22.00
CA LEU A 158 1.08 0.06 -22.81
C LEU A 158 1.42 -1.19 -21.98
N ASN A 159 1.84 -1.00 -20.73
CA ASN A 159 2.15 -2.08 -19.78
C ASN A 159 0.93 -2.53 -18.97
N LYS A 160 -0.30 -2.24 -19.42
CA LYS A 160 -1.51 -2.68 -18.72
C LYS A 160 -1.55 -4.20 -18.60
N THR A 161 -2.07 -4.66 -17.47
CA THR A 161 -2.13 -6.09 -17.07
C THR A 161 -3.47 -6.74 -17.43
N ARG A 162 -4.37 -5.98 -18.06
CA ARG A 162 -5.69 -6.40 -18.52
C ARG A 162 -6.07 -5.65 -19.80
N GLU A 163 -7.04 -6.18 -20.53
CA GLU A 163 -7.46 -5.64 -21.83
C GLU A 163 -8.05 -4.22 -21.73
N SER A 164 -9.02 -4.00 -20.85
CA SER A 164 -9.65 -2.69 -20.65
C SER A 164 -9.15 -2.02 -19.38
N ILE A 165 -8.82 -0.72 -19.46
CA ILE A 165 -8.55 0.15 -18.31
C ILE A 165 -9.58 1.29 -18.24
N LYS A 166 -10.75 1.08 -18.83
CA LYS A 166 -11.89 2.00 -18.79
C LYS A 166 -12.25 2.31 -17.34
N GLY A 167 -12.47 3.59 -17.07
CA GLY A 167 -12.83 4.09 -15.75
C GLY A 167 -11.70 4.02 -14.72
N CYS A 168 -10.47 3.67 -15.10
CA CYS A 168 -9.32 3.73 -14.19
C CYS A 168 -8.90 5.16 -13.88
N THR A 169 -8.13 5.29 -12.79
CA THR A 169 -7.47 6.53 -12.38
C THR A 169 -5.96 6.43 -12.67
N LEU A 170 -5.39 7.48 -13.26
CA LEU A 170 -3.95 7.65 -13.43
C LEU A 170 -3.37 8.37 -12.21
N TYR A 171 -2.34 7.81 -11.60
CA TYR A 171 -1.50 8.46 -10.60
C TYR A 171 -0.12 8.74 -11.21
N THR A 172 0.36 9.98 -11.20
CA THR A 172 1.61 10.37 -11.88
C THR A 172 2.42 11.39 -11.09
N THR A 173 3.74 11.34 -11.20
CA THR A 173 4.65 12.25 -10.49
C THR A 173 4.89 13.60 -11.18
N LEU A 174 4.15 13.85 -12.27
CA LEU A 174 4.12 15.09 -13.04
C LEU A 174 2.75 15.20 -13.73
N HIS A 175 2.21 16.42 -13.84
CA HIS A 175 1.00 16.70 -14.61
C HIS A 175 1.16 16.19 -16.06
N PRO A 176 0.20 15.43 -16.61
CA PRO A 176 0.30 14.90 -17.96
C PRO A 176 0.26 16.02 -19.00
N ASP A 177 0.94 15.82 -20.12
CA ASP A 177 0.87 16.69 -21.28
C ASP A 177 -0.28 16.30 -22.23
N GLU A 178 -0.42 17.02 -23.33
CA GLU A 178 -1.49 16.82 -24.32
C GLU A 178 -1.54 15.38 -24.86
N ASP A 179 -0.38 14.80 -25.17
CA ASP A 179 -0.28 13.45 -25.73
C ASP A 179 -0.66 12.37 -24.71
N CYS A 180 -0.23 12.52 -23.45
CA CYS A 180 -0.66 11.63 -22.37
C CYS A 180 -2.17 11.72 -22.15
N VAL A 181 -2.76 12.92 -22.24
CA VAL A 181 -4.22 13.08 -22.09
C VAL A 181 -4.96 12.47 -23.29
N HIS A 182 -4.47 12.61 -24.52
CA HIS A 182 -5.03 11.89 -25.66
C HIS A 182 -5.00 10.37 -25.46
N ALA A 183 -3.88 9.82 -24.98
CA ALA A 183 -3.78 8.40 -24.66
C ALA A 183 -4.78 7.99 -23.56
N MET A 184 -4.95 8.81 -22.52
CA MET A 184 -5.95 8.58 -21.47
C MET A 184 -7.38 8.56 -21.99
N ILE A 185 -7.72 9.46 -22.92
CA ILE A 185 -9.05 9.52 -23.55
C ILE A 185 -9.33 8.25 -24.33
N GLN A 186 -8.38 7.80 -25.14
CA GLN A 186 -8.53 6.56 -25.91
C GLN A 186 -8.56 5.32 -25.03
N ALA A 187 -7.95 5.39 -23.85
CA ALA A 187 -8.05 4.37 -22.82
C ALA A 187 -9.33 4.46 -21.95
N GLU A 188 -10.21 5.45 -22.22
CA GLU A 188 -11.44 5.73 -21.47
C GLU A 188 -11.22 5.92 -19.95
N MET A 189 -10.12 6.55 -19.56
CA MET A 189 -9.80 6.83 -18.16
C MET A 189 -10.63 7.98 -17.60
N LYS A 190 -11.00 7.92 -16.30
CA LYS A 190 -11.94 8.88 -15.69
C LYS A 190 -11.29 9.97 -14.85
N GLU A 191 -10.09 9.72 -14.34
CA GLU A 191 -9.42 10.65 -13.42
C GLU A 191 -7.89 10.59 -13.55
N VAL A 192 -7.25 11.72 -13.34
CA VAL A 192 -5.82 11.83 -13.05
C VAL A 192 -5.58 12.49 -11.69
N VAL A 193 -4.61 11.95 -10.97
CA VAL A 193 -4.09 12.48 -9.71
C VAL A 193 -2.60 12.64 -9.90
N TYR A 194 -2.08 13.85 -9.69
CA TYR A 194 -0.68 14.13 -9.95
C TYR A 194 -0.01 14.86 -8.78
N CYS A 195 1.31 14.72 -8.68
CA CYS A 195 2.15 15.59 -7.85
C CYS A 195 3.11 16.37 -8.75
N MET A 196 3.46 17.59 -8.37
CA MET A 196 4.40 18.44 -9.12
C MET A 196 5.80 18.35 -8.49
N TYR A 197 6.46 17.18 -8.55
CA TYR A 197 7.79 17.01 -7.92
C TYR A 197 8.93 17.56 -8.79
N THR A 198 8.80 17.51 -10.11
CA THR A 198 9.88 17.91 -11.04
C THR A 198 9.88 19.41 -11.33
N ARG A 199 8.72 20.07 -11.28
CA ARG A 199 8.53 21.50 -11.54
C ARG A 199 7.72 22.13 -10.43
N LYS A 200 8.12 23.33 -9.98
CA LYS A 200 7.58 23.92 -8.76
C LYS A 200 6.32 24.77 -9.00
N ASP A 201 6.23 25.56 -10.08
CA ASP A 201 5.30 26.70 -10.02
C ASP A 201 4.50 27.02 -11.30
N GLU A 202 4.80 26.41 -12.46
CA GLU A 202 4.03 26.69 -13.69
C GLU A 202 3.92 25.47 -14.62
N LEU A 203 2.73 25.29 -15.19
CA LEU A 203 2.47 24.34 -16.26
C LEU A 203 3.12 24.81 -17.57
N ASP A 204 3.75 23.89 -18.28
CA ASP A 204 4.23 24.17 -19.64
C ASP A 204 3.06 24.33 -20.64
N PRO A 205 3.32 24.81 -21.86
CA PRO A 205 2.27 24.96 -22.88
C PRO A 205 1.46 23.69 -23.16
N ASP A 206 2.08 22.51 -23.15
CA ASP A 206 1.41 21.24 -23.48
C ASP A 206 0.56 20.75 -22.30
N GLN A 207 1.00 21.01 -21.07
CA GLN A 207 0.22 20.82 -19.85
C GLN A 207 -0.95 21.80 -19.76
N LYS A 208 -0.80 23.06 -20.21
CA LYS A 208 -1.90 24.02 -20.31
C LYS A 208 -2.95 23.58 -21.33
N LYS A 209 -2.54 23.05 -22.48
CA LYS A 209 -3.48 22.43 -23.45
C LYS A 209 -4.17 21.21 -22.85
N ALA A 210 -3.44 20.36 -22.11
CA ALA A 210 -4.02 19.23 -21.40
C ALA A 210 -5.13 19.64 -20.42
N GLN A 211 -4.97 20.75 -19.69
CA GLN A 211 -6.03 21.30 -18.83
C GLN A 211 -7.29 21.64 -19.62
N VAL A 212 -7.17 22.28 -20.78
CA VAL A 212 -8.31 22.58 -21.66
C VAL A 212 -9.02 21.30 -22.08
N ILE A 213 -8.26 20.25 -22.44
CA ILE A 213 -8.82 18.95 -22.83
C ILE A 213 -9.55 18.29 -21.66
N PHE A 214 -9.03 18.39 -20.43
CA PHE A 214 -9.71 17.85 -19.24
C PHE A 214 -11.07 18.49 -19.01
N GLU A 215 -11.19 19.81 -19.13
CA GLU A 215 -12.46 20.52 -18.97
C GLU A 215 -13.48 20.13 -20.05
N ILE A 216 -13.05 20.02 -21.31
CA ILE A 216 -13.92 19.63 -22.44
C ILE A 216 -14.42 18.19 -22.27
N LYS A 217 -13.52 17.25 -21.93
CA LYS A 217 -13.84 15.83 -21.81
C LYS A 217 -14.39 15.44 -20.44
N LYS A 218 -14.45 16.39 -19.50
CA LYS A 218 -14.90 16.19 -18.11
C LYS A 218 -14.13 15.07 -17.41
N ILE A 219 -12.83 14.97 -17.69
CA ILE A 219 -11.93 14.06 -16.98
C ILE A 219 -11.58 14.73 -15.66
N GLN A 220 -11.79 14.03 -14.54
CA GLN A 220 -11.45 14.59 -13.23
C GLN A 220 -9.93 14.72 -13.11
N HIS A 221 -9.45 15.87 -12.67
CA HIS A 221 -8.02 16.07 -12.43
C HIS A 221 -7.82 16.78 -11.11
N ARG A 222 -6.75 16.42 -10.38
CA ARG A 222 -6.37 17.10 -9.15
C ARG A 222 -4.90 16.89 -8.81
N GLU A 223 -4.35 17.90 -8.17
CA GLU A 223 -3.02 17.86 -7.58
C GLU A 223 -3.08 17.34 -6.14
N LEU A 224 -2.11 16.51 -5.76
CA LEU A 224 -1.81 16.21 -4.37
C LEU A 224 -0.62 17.07 -3.90
N PRO A 225 -0.78 17.84 -2.81
CA PRO A 225 0.28 18.69 -2.30
C PRO A 225 1.55 17.90 -1.95
N ASN A 226 2.71 18.46 -2.29
CA ASN A 226 4.00 17.82 -2.04
C ASN A 226 4.32 17.62 -0.55
N ASP A 227 3.83 18.51 0.32
CA ASP A 227 4.10 18.50 1.77
C ASP A 227 3.59 17.24 2.48
N ASP A 228 2.57 16.60 1.92
CA ASP A 228 1.99 15.35 2.44
C ASP A 228 3.00 14.19 2.46
N PHE A 229 4.08 14.32 1.70
CA PHE A 229 5.02 13.24 1.43
C PHE A 229 6.44 13.50 1.90
N LYS A 230 6.67 14.64 2.58
CA LYS A 230 8.02 15.12 2.93
C LYS A 230 8.87 14.09 3.67
N ASP A 231 8.26 13.15 4.39
CA ASP A 231 8.94 12.11 5.17
C ASP A 231 8.98 10.73 4.50
N ASP A 232 8.33 10.55 3.35
CA ASP A 232 8.35 9.27 2.65
C ASP A 232 9.70 9.02 1.96
N LYS A 233 10.29 7.86 2.22
CA LYS A 233 11.62 7.49 1.71
C LYS A 233 11.72 7.47 0.17
N TYR A 234 10.65 7.09 -0.54
CA TYR A 234 10.68 7.00 -2.00
C TYR A 234 10.57 8.40 -2.61
N VAL A 235 9.81 9.27 -1.96
CA VAL A 235 9.68 10.67 -2.35
C VAL A 235 10.97 11.44 -2.07
N LYS A 236 11.58 11.28 -0.90
CA LYS A 236 12.90 11.87 -0.57
C LYS A 236 13.96 11.45 -1.59
N GLU A 237 14.03 10.16 -1.91
CA GLU A 237 15.02 9.65 -2.88
C GLU A 237 14.77 10.19 -4.29
N LEU A 238 13.51 10.28 -4.72
CA LEU A 238 13.16 10.88 -6.01
C LEU A 238 13.50 12.37 -6.06
N GLN A 239 13.17 13.13 -5.01
CA GLN A 239 13.46 14.56 -4.91
C GLN A 239 14.97 14.82 -4.91
N ARG A 240 15.75 14.04 -4.15
CA ARG A 240 17.21 14.10 -4.16
C ARG A 240 17.77 13.90 -5.56
N ARG A 241 17.21 12.94 -6.30
CA ARG A 241 17.62 12.65 -7.68
C ARG A 241 17.26 13.79 -8.64
N ILE A 242 16.07 14.36 -8.52
CA ILE A 242 15.64 15.53 -9.31
C ILE A 242 16.59 16.72 -9.05
N GLU A 243 16.90 16.99 -7.79
CA GLU A 243 17.79 18.08 -7.39
C GLU A 243 19.22 17.88 -7.91
N GLN A 244 19.73 16.65 -7.85
CA GLN A 244 21.03 16.31 -8.43
C GLN A 244 21.05 16.57 -9.95
N GLY A 245 20.02 16.15 -10.67
CA GLY A 245 19.91 16.38 -12.11
C GLY A 245 19.81 17.85 -12.52
N LYS A 246 19.19 18.69 -11.68
CA LYS A 246 19.14 20.14 -11.87
C LYS A 246 20.53 20.77 -11.72
N LYS A 247 21.25 20.43 -10.65
CA LYS A 247 22.62 20.92 -10.39
C LYS A 247 23.60 20.52 -11.49
N GLU A 248 23.50 19.28 -11.98
CA GLU A 248 24.32 18.81 -13.09
C GLU A 248 23.96 19.53 -14.41
N GLY A 249 22.69 19.88 -14.62
CA GLY A 249 22.23 20.60 -15.81
C GLY A 249 22.58 22.09 -15.85
N GLU A 250 22.61 22.77 -14.71
CA GLU A 250 22.95 24.21 -14.62
C GLU A 250 24.45 24.48 -14.79
N ASN A 251 25.31 23.50 -14.47
CA ASN A 251 26.77 23.65 -14.49
C ASN A 251 27.45 23.01 -15.72
N ALA A 252 26.70 22.47 -16.69
CA ALA A 252 27.27 21.66 -17.75
C ALA A 252 27.20 22.31 -19.15
N GLU A 253 28.35 22.33 -19.84
CA GLU A 253 28.46 22.67 -21.28
C GLU A 253 27.85 21.58 -22.20
N ARG A 254 27.44 20.43 -21.63
CA ARG A 254 26.85 19.28 -22.35
C ARG A 254 25.66 18.72 -21.57
N GLU A 255 24.79 17.97 -22.24
CA GLU A 255 23.69 17.28 -21.55
C GLU A 255 24.23 16.31 -20.47
N PRO A 256 23.58 16.25 -19.28
CA PRO A 256 24.02 15.39 -18.19
C PRO A 256 23.94 13.90 -18.53
N GLU A 257 24.79 13.11 -17.88
CA GLU A 257 24.82 11.66 -18.04
C GLU A 257 23.46 11.02 -17.66
N PRO A 258 23.05 9.92 -18.30
CA PRO A 258 21.82 9.23 -17.94
C PRO A 258 21.86 8.83 -16.46
N ALA A 259 20.79 9.12 -15.73
CA ALA A 259 20.73 8.79 -14.31
C ALA A 259 20.75 7.29 -14.06
N THR A 260 21.41 6.89 -12.97
CA THR A 260 21.47 5.50 -12.53
C THR A 260 20.10 5.03 -12.05
N ALA A 261 19.43 4.26 -12.89
CA ALA A 261 18.16 3.64 -12.55
C ALA A 261 18.37 2.56 -11.47
N ILE A 262 17.48 2.51 -10.47
CA ILE A 262 17.55 1.47 -9.42
C ILE A 262 17.53 0.06 -10.05
N PRO A 263 18.30 -0.92 -9.55
CA PRO A 263 18.28 -2.28 -10.09
C PRO A 263 16.86 -2.86 -10.15
N LEU A 264 16.53 -3.61 -11.20
CA LEU A 264 15.19 -4.16 -11.41
C LEU A 264 14.73 -5.04 -10.24
N GLU A 265 15.62 -5.86 -9.70
CA GLU A 265 15.30 -6.69 -8.54
C GLU A 265 14.94 -5.86 -7.30
N LYS A 266 15.75 -4.83 -7.01
CA LYS A 266 15.51 -3.86 -5.94
C LYS A 266 14.17 -3.15 -6.15
N PHE A 267 13.84 -2.80 -7.38
CA PHE A 267 12.54 -2.22 -7.73
C PHE A 267 11.38 -3.18 -7.43
N PHE A 268 11.41 -4.42 -7.93
CA PHE A 268 10.32 -5.37 -7.70
C PHE A 268 10.14 -5.75 -6.23
N MET A 269 11.23 -5.96 -5.50
CA MET A 269 11.16 -6.23 -4.06
C MET A 269 10.64 -5.01 -3.28
N ARG A 270 11.01 -3.78 -3.68
CA ARG A 270 10.44 -2.56 -3.08
C ARG A 270 8.95 -2.40 -3.38
N MET A 271 8.48 -2.82 -4.56
CA MET A 271 7.05 -2.85 -4.88
C MET A 271 6.29 -3.82 -3.97
N ALA A 272 6.84 -5.02 -3.74
CA ALA A 272 6.29 -5.98 -2.78
C ALA A 272 6.32 -5.43 -1.34
N LYS A 273 7.40 -4.81 -0.88
CA LYS A 273 7.46 -4.18 0.46
C LYS A 273 6.48 -3.00 0.58
N LEU A 274 6.29 -2.22 -0.49
CA LEU A 274 5.35 -1.09 -0.49
C LEU A 274 3.90 -1.58 -0.47
N SER A 275 3.56 -2.71 -1.11
CA SER A 275 2.18 -3.24 -1.08
C SER A 275 1.70 -3.63 0.32
N GLN A 276 2.61 -3.95 1.26
CA GLN A 276 2.28 -4.16 2.67
C GLN A 276 1.74 -2.90 3.37
N LYS A 277 2.06 -1.71 2.84
CA LYS A 277 1.67 -0.40 3.41
C LYS A 277 0.35 0.14 2.85
N ARG A 278 -0.45 -0.71 2.18
CA ARG A 278 -1.78 -0.30 1.72
C ARG A 278 -2.62 0.20 2.91
N PRO A 279 -3.44 1.26 2.75
CA PRO A 279 -4.33 1.73 3.80
C PRO A 279 -5.23 0.61 4.35
N GLY A 280 -5.27 0.41 5.67
CA GLY A 280 -6.08 -0.62 6.32
C GLY A 280 -5.49 -1.06 7.67
N ASP A 281 -6.23 -1.86 8.43
CA ASP A 281 -5.86 -2.22 9.81
C ASP A 281 -4.74 -3.28 9.89
N PHE A 282 -4.44 -3.96 8.78
CA PHE A 282 -3.52 -5.10 8.74
C PHE A 282 -2.07 -4.78 8.31
N GLN A 283 -1.71 -3.48 8.21
CA GLN A 283 -0.41 -3.04 7.67
C GLN A 283 0.82 -3.72 8.28
N ASN A 284 0.80 -3.99 9.59
CA ASN A 284 1.94 -4.56 10.32
C ASN A 284 2.08 -6.08 10.22
N LYS A 285 1.06 -6.77 9.69
CA LYS A 285 1.04 -8.24 9.54
C LYS A 285 0.98 -8.70 8.07
N ALA A 286 0.76 -7.77 7.15
CA ALA A 286 0.58 -8.10 5.74
C ALA A 286 1.88 -8.62 5.10
N VAL A 287 1.76 -9.67 4.31
CA VAL A 287 2.74 -10.10 3.30
C VAL A 287 2.47 -9.31 2.03
N GLY A 288 3.53 -8.94 1.29
CA GLY A 288 3.43 -8.27 0.00
C GLY A 288 4.02 -9.15 -1.10
N ALA A 289 3.45 -9.06 -2.29
CA ALA A 289 3.86 -9.82 -3.46
C ALA A 289 3.92 -8.91 -4.70
N CYS A 290 4.91 -9.12 -5.55
CA CYS A 290 5.06 -8.50 -6.86
C CYS A 290 5.45 -9.57 -7.87
N ILE A 291 4.72 -9.68 -8.98
CA ILE A 291 5.06 -10.63 -10.06
C ILE A 291 5.60 -9.84 -11.24
N ALA A 292 6.73 -10.29 -11.78
CA ALA A 292 7.34 -9.70 -12.96
C ALA A 292 7.55 -10.73 -14.08
N THR A 293 7.29 -10.33 -15.32
CA THR A 293 7.54 -11.14 -16.51
C THR A 293 9.05 -11.35 -16.74
N PRO A 294 9.45 -12.31 -17.60
CA PRO A 294 10.84 -12.43 -18.05
C PRO A 294 11.39 -11.13 -18.64
N ASN A 295 10.53 -10.36 -19.32
CA ASN A 295 10.83 -9.04 -19.90
C ASN A 295 10.80 -7.89 -18.86
N LYS A 296 10.72 -8.23 -17.56
CA LYS A 296 10.81 -7.30 -16.44
C LYS A 296 9.68 -6.26 -16.41
N GLN A 297 8.49 -6.65 -16.86
CA GLN A 297 7.26 -5.88 -16.70
C GLN A 297 6.47 -6.43 -15.51
N ILE A 298 5.78 -5.55 -14.79
CA ILE A 298 4.96 -5.94 -13.63
C ILE A 298 3.62 -6.50 -14.11
N VAL A 299 3.25 -7.66 -13.57
CA VAL A 299 1.96 -8.32 -13.82
C VAL A 299 0.98 -8.11 -12.66
N ALA A 300 1.49 -8.07 -11.42
CA ALA A 300 0.68 -7.91 -10.23
C ALA A 300 1.49 -7.28 -9.10
N VAL A 301 0.83 -6.45 -8.29
CA VAL A 301 1.35 -5.92 -7.01
C VAL A 301 0.25 -6.06 -5.97
N GLU A 302 0.40 -7.06 -5.12
CA GLU A 302 -0.64 -7.51 -4.20
C GLU A 302 -0.13 -7.61 -2.77
N TYR A 303 -1.07 -7.75 -1.85
CA TYR A 303 -0.84 -7.89 -0.42
C TYR A 303 -1.79 -8.92 0.14
N SER A 304 -1.40 -9.53 1.25
CA SER A 304 -2.29 -10.41 1.99
C SER A 304 -3.34 -9.58 2.70
N GLY A 305 -4.59 -9.97 2.60
CA GLY A 305 -5.73 -9.21 3.11
C GLY A 305 -6.98 -10.06 3.19
N GLU A 306 -7.99 -9.56 3.89
CA GLU A 306 -9.33 -10.15 3.85
C GLU A 306 -9.94 -9.91 2.47
N SER A 307 -10.67 -10.89 1.95
CA SER A 307 -11.53 -10.67 0.77
C SER A 307 -12.68 -9.74 1.14
N GLU A 308 -12.96 -8.75 0.30
CA GLU A 308 -13.96 -7.67 0.49
C GLU A 308 -15.24 -8.18 1.19
N GLY A 309 -15.34 -7.92 2.49
CA GLY A 309 -16.58 -8.06 3.29
C GLY A 309 -17.02 -9.48 3.59
N ILE A 310 -16.38 -10.48 2.98
CA ILE A 310 -16.69 -11.89 3.14
C ILE A 310 -16.46 -12.34 4.58
N GLN A 311 -15.44 -11.82 5.27
CA GLN A 311 -15.11 -12.22 6.64
C GLN A 311 -16.29 -12.05 7.61
N LEU A 312 -16.88 -10.86 7.63
CA LEU A 312 -18.00 -10.54 8.50
C LEU A 312 -19.24 -11.36 8.16
N GLU A 313 -19.46 -11.60 6.87
CA GLU A 313 -20.58 -12.41 6.41
C GLU A 313 -20.39 -13.88 6.79
N ILE A 314 -19.16 -14.39 6.71
CA ILE A 314 -18.80 -15.73 7.16
C ILE A 314 -18.95 -15.84 8.66
N GLU A 315 -18.44 -14.90 9.46
CA GLU A 315 -18.62 -14.90 10.91
C GLU A 315 -20.09 -14.89 11.31
N ARG A 316 -20.90 -14.08 10.61
CA ARG A 316 -22.36 -14.02 10.82
C ARG A 316 -23.01 -15.35 10.47
N LYS A 317 -22.73 -15.89 9.29
CA LYS A 317 -23.29 -17.16 8.82
C LYS A 317 -22.84 -18.35 9.66
N ALA A 318 -21.59 -18.36 10.10
CA ALA A 318 -21.05 -19.35 11.02
C ALA A 318 -21.85 -19.38 12.32
N LYS A 319 -22.14 -18.21 12.90
CA LYS A 319 -22.96 -18.11 14.13
C LYS A 319 -24.42 -18.49 13.91
N GLU A 320 -24.98 -18.19 12.73
CA GLU A 320 -26.35 -18.57 12.35
C GLU A 320 -26.51 -20.07 12.13
N LEU A 321 -25.59 -20.68 11.38
CA LEU A 321 -25.67 -22.09 10.96
C LEU A 321 -25.11 -23.04 12.02
N HIS A 322 -24.11 -22.61 12.78
CA HIS A 322 -23.39 -23.41 13.76
C HIS A 322 -23.21 -22.61 15.06
N GLN A 323 -24.28 -22.53 15.85
CA GLN A 323 -24.23 -21.92 17.18
C GLN A 323 -23.12 -22.58 18.02
N GLY A 324 -22.15 -21.77 18.46
CA GLY A 324 -21.00 -22.23 19.25
C GLY A 324 -19.70 -22.46 18.46
N LEU A 325 -19.68 -22.27 17.14
CA LEU A 325 -18.42 -22.28 16.38
C LEU A 325 -17.51 -21.14 16.84
N ASP A 326 -16.32 -21.48 17.34
CA ASP A 326 -15.32 -20.49 17.73
C ASP A 326 -14.76 -19.78 16.49
N THR A 327 -15.20 -18.54 16.31
CA THR A 327 -14.76 -17.68 15.22
C THR A 327 -13.51 -16.86 15.57
N SER A 328 -12.89 -17.06 16.75
CA SER A 328 -11.76 -16.23 17.19
C SER A 328 -10.46 -16.51 16.42
N ASN A 329 -10.32 -17.71 15.85
CA ASN A 329 -9.11 -18.15 15.16
C ASN A 329 -9.20 -18.06 13.62
N LEU A 330 -10.04 -17.14 13.12
CA LEU A 330 -10.43 -17.01 11.71
C LEU A 330 -9.36 -16.50 10.74
N SER A 331 -8.08 -16.63 11.09
CA SER A 331 -6.92 -16.38 10.20
C SER A 331 -7.02 -17.14 8.86
N SER A 332 -7.84 -18.19 8.79
CA SER A 332 -8.11 -19.03 7.60
C SER A 332 -8.76 -18.31 6.41
N PHE A 333 -9.30 -17.12 6.60
CA PHE A 333 -9.96 -16.34 5.53
C PHE A 333 -9.10 -15.19 5.00
N PHE A 334 -7.91 -15.02 5.56
CA PHE A 334 -6.93 -14.08 5.07
C PHE A 334 -6.30 -14.64 3.80
N VAL A 335 -6.57 -14.02 2.65
CA VAL A 335 -6.00 -14.48 1.39
C VAL A 335 -4.56 -14.00 1.31
N HIS A 336 -3.64 -14.95 1.17
CA HIS A 336 -2.20 -14.66 1.05
C HIS A 336 -1.87 -13.84 -0.20
N ALA A 337 -0.81 -13.05 -0.13
CA ALA A 337 -0.42 -12.12 -1.19
C ALA A 337 -0.07 -12.85 -2.50
N GLU A 338 0.57 -14.01 -2.38
CA GLU A 338 0.96 -14.88 -3.48
C GLU A 338 -0.27 -15.36 -4.25
N TYR A 339 -1.31 -15.79 -3.52
CA TYR A 339 -2.55 -16.27 -4.11
C TYR A 339 -3.27 -15.14 -4.87
N ARG A 340 -3.37 -13.97 -4.25
CA ARG A 340 -3.95 -12.77 -4.87
C ARG A 340 -3.20 -12.32 -6.12
N ALA A 341 -1.87 -12.45 -6.13
CA ALA A 341 -1.04 -12.07 -7.27
C ALA A 341 -1.18 -13.04 -8.44
N ILE A 342 -1.34 -14.33 -8.16
CA ILE A 342 -1.35 -15.40 -9.17
C ILE A 342 -2.72 -15.57 -9.82
N VAL A 343 -3.79 -15.66 -9.01
CA VAL A 343 -5.10 -16.08 -9.50
C VAL A 343 -5.72 -15.03 -10.43
N GLY A 344 -6.24 -15.51 -11.57
CA GLY A 344 -6.86 -14.66 -12.60
C GLY A 344 -5.87 -13.93 -13.51
N ARG A 345 -4.59 -14.30 -13.52
CA ARG A 345 -3.55 -13.66 -14.34
C ARG A 345 -2.67 -14.69 -15.06
N SER A 346 -2.12 -14.28 -16.20
CA SER A 346 -1.09 -15.06 -16.90
C SER A 346 0.27 -14.82 -16.24
N VAL A 347 0.75 -15.78 -15.46
CA VAL A 347 1.99 -15.68 -14.67
C VAL A 347 3.03 -16.77 -15.01
N ARG A 348 2.75 -17.60 -16.01
CA ARG A 348 3.68 -18.67 -16.43
C ARG A 348 5.02 -18.07 -16.87
N GLY A 349 6.12 -18.63 -16.39
CA GLY A 349 7.47 -18.15 -16.65
C GLY A 349 7.88 -16.90 -15.86
N CYS A 350 7.00 -16.31 -15.06
CA CYS A 350 7.29 -15.10 -14.30
C CYS A 350 8.15 -15.38 -13.05
N THR A 351 8.74 -14.31 -12.50
CA THR A 351 9.39 -14.30 -11.19
C THR A 351 8.45 -13.68 -10.16
N LEU A 352 8.27 -14.36 -9.02
CA LEU A 352 7.54 -13.85 -7.86
C LEU A 352 8.51 -13.25 -6.83
N TYR A 353 8.32 -11.98 -6.52
CA TYR A 353 8.97 -11.27 -5.43
C TYR A 353 8.02 -11.19 -4.24
N VAL A 354 8.40 -11.74 -3.09
CA VAL A 354 7.51 -11.84 -1.92
C VAL A 354 8.23 -11.43 -0.64
N THR A 355 7.53 -10.77 0.28
CA THR A 355 8.16 -10.24 1.50
C THR A 355 8.38 -11.30 2.59
N SER A 356 7.67 -12.43 2.52
CA SER A 356 7.80 -13.58 3.41
C SER A 356 7.94 -14.86 2.59
N TYR A 357 8.62 -15.86 3.12
CA TYR A 357 8.73 -17.16 2.46
C TYR A 357 7.34 -17.79 2.29
N PRO A 358 6.99 -18.33 1.11
CA PRO A 358 5.65 -18.85 0.87
C PRO A 358 5.29 -20.02 1.79
N CYS A 359 4.03 -20.11 2.22
CA CYS A 359 3.54 -21.30 2.93
C CYS A 359 3.33 -22.48 1.96
N ASN A 360 3.07 -23.68 2.49
CA ASN A 360 2.86 -24.89 1.68
C ASN A 360 1.67 -24.78 0.71
N VAL A 361 0.60 -24.07 1.08
CA VAL A 361 -0.54 -23.83 0.19
C VAL A 361 -0.14 -22.90 -0.96
N CYS A 362 0.56 -21.81 -0.66
CA CYS A 362 1.07 -20.89 -1.68
C CYS A 362 2.09 -21.57 -2.59
N ALA A 363 2.95 -22.44 -2.04
CA ALA A 363 3.92 -23.20 -2.83
C ALA A 363 3.27 -24.05 -3.91
N LYS A 364 2.16 -24.75 -3.60
CA LYS A 364 1.41 -25.53 -4.60
C LYS A 364 0.91 -24.64 -5.73
N VAL A 365 0.35 -23.48 -5.41
CA VAL A 365 -0.21 -22.53 -6.39
C VAL A 365 0.89 -21.89 -7.23
N ILE A 366 2.04 -21.55 -6.62
CA ILE A 366 3.23 -21.05 -7.32
C ILE A 366 3.67 -22.05 -8.39
N VAL A 367 3.81 -23.31 -8.02
CA VAL A 367 4.23 -24.39 -8.93
C VAL A 367 3.23 -24.59 -10.06
N GLU A 368 1.94 -24.75 -9.71
CA GLU A 368 0.89 -25.05 -10.68
C GLU A 368 0.67 -23.90 -11.69
N SER A 369 0.81 -22.66 -11.23
CA SER A 369 0.72 -21.47 -12.09
C SER A 369 1.90 -21.33 -13.07
N GLY A 370 2.95 -22.12 -12.89
CA GLY A 370 4.14 -22.09 -13.73
C GLY A 370 5.06 -20.89 -13.44
N ILE A 371 5.04 -20.31 -12.25
CA ILE A 371 6.06 -19.35 -11.82
C ILE A 371 7.42 -20.05 -11.85
N LYS A 372 8.40 -19.38 -12.46
CA LYS A 372 9.74 -19.96 -12.71
C LYS A 372 10.71 -19.70 -11.57
N GLU A 373 10.58 -18.58 -10.87
CA GLU A 373 11.52 -18.15 -9.84
C GLU A 373 10.78 -17.48 -8.68
N VAL A 374 11.24 -17.74 -7.45
CA VAL A 374 10.74 -17.10 -6.23
C VAL A 374 11.89 -16.38 -5.52
N VAL A 375 11.73 -15.07 -5.32
CA VAL A 375 12.65 -14.22 -4.59
C VAL A 375 11.96 -13.73 -3.32
N HIS A 376 12.42 -14.19 -2.16
CA HIS A 376 11.78 -13.88 -0.88
C HIS A 376 12.65 -12.97 0.00
N TYR A 377 12.03 -12.05 0.75
CA TYR A 377 12.77 -11.15 1.65
C TYR A 377 13.07 -11.79 3.00
N LYS A 378 12.04 -12.26 3.72
CA LYS A 378 12.20 -13.01 4.99
C LYS A 378 12.33 -14.51 4.72
N ASN A 379 13.07 -15.21 5.57
CA ASN A 379 13.12 -16.67 5.56
C ASN A 379 11.84 -17.25 6.19
N GLY A 380 11.52 -18.50 5.86
CA GLY A 380 10.50 -19.26 6.57
C GLY A 380 11.03 -19.73 7.93
N ASP A 381 10.11 -20.00 8.86
CA ASP A 381 10.45 -20.68 10.10
C ASP A 381 10.56 -22.18 9.82
N TRP A 382 11.79 -22.72 9.85
CA TRP A 382 12.02 -24.13 9.51
C TRP A 382 11.54 -25.12 10.57
N ASN A 383 11.12 -24.63 11.73
CA ASN A 383 10.46 -25.44 12.75
C ASN A 383 8.93 -25.55 12.51
N ASP A 384 8.38 -24.80 11.56
CA ASP A 384 6.99 -24.93 11.12
C ASP A 384 6.89 -25.95 9.98
N ASP A 385 6.13 -27.04 10.20
CA ASP A 385 5.86 -28.10 9.22
C ASP A 385 5.35 -27.55 7.88
N ARG A 386 4.61 -26.43 7.90
CA ARG A 386 4.12 -25.75 6.69
C ARG A 386 5.26 -25.15 5.88
N CYS A 387 6.24 -24.53 6.56
CA CYS A 387 7.42 -23.96 5.89
C CYS A 387 8.35 -25.07 5.39
N TYR A 388 8.53 -26.14 6.17
CA TYR A 388 9.28 -27.32 5.74
C TYR A 388 8.68 -27.95 4.48
N SER A 389 7.36 -28.20 4.49
CA SER A 389 6.62 -28.73 3.35
C SER A 389 6.70 -27.80 2.14
N SER A 390 6.55 -26.50 2.35
CA SER A 390 6.71 -25.47 1.31
C SER A 390 8.09 -25.56 0.64
N ARG A 391 9.15 -25.59 1.44
CA ARG A 391 10.52 -25.72 0.94
C ARG A 391 10.68 -26.97 0.10
N LYS A 392 10.23 -28.12 0.60
CA LYS A 392 10.31 -29.39 -0.14
C LYS A 392 9.59 -29.32 -1.47
N ILE A 393 8.37 -28.76 -1.52
CA ILE A 393 7.60 -28.56 -2.76
C ILE A 393 8.38 -27.68 -3.73
N LEU A 394 8.76 -26.47 -3.29
CA LEU A 394 9.42 -25.50 -4.15
C LEU A 394 10.76 -26.04 -4.66
N THR A 395 11.62 -26.56 -3.78
CA THR A 395 12.96 -27.04 -4.20
C THR A 395 12.88 -28.24 -5.13
N THR A 396 11.88 -29.10 -4.98
CA THR A 396 11.70 -30.27 -5.86
C THR A 396 11.15 -29.85 -7.22
N CYS A 397 10.17 -28.95 -7.25
CA CYS A 397 9.47 -28.60 -8.49
C CYS A 397 10.13 -27.46 -9.28
N LEU A 398 10.68 -26.45 -8.62
CA LEU A 398 11.35 -25.31 -9.26
C LEU A 398 12.87 -25.50 -9.32
N GLY A 399 13.45 -26.32 -8.44
CA GLY A 399 14.90 -26.42 -8.26
C GLY A 399 15.46 -25.38 -7.28
N PRO A 400 16.49 -25.71 -6.49
CA PRO A 400 16.99 -24.85 -5.42
C PRO A 400 17.59 -23.53 -5.93
N SER A 401 18.13 -23.49 -7.15
CA SER A 401 18.66 -22.26 -7.75
C SER A 401 17.60 -21.21 -8.09
N ASN A 402 16.34 -21.63 -8.23
CA ASN A 402 15.22 -20.78 -8.60
C ASN A 402 14.45 -20.24 -7.38
N ILE A 403 14.92 -20.54 -6.16
CA ILE A 403 14.34 -20.04 -4.92
C ILE A 403 15.46 -19.40 -4.12
N ARG A 404 15.38 -18.09 -3.93
CA ARG A 404 16.47 -17.36 -3.28
C ARG A 404 16.00 -16.23 -2.38
N LYS A 405 16.81 -15.98 -1.36
CA LYS A 405 16.65 -14.82 -0.50
C LYS A 405 17.15 -13.57 -1.22
N TYR A 406 16.34 -12.52 -1.20
CA TYR A 406 16.74 -11.19 -1.65
C TYR A 406 17.99 -10.72 -0.88
N GLY A 407 19.00 -10.20 -1.60
CA GLY A 407 20.26 -9.72 -1.02
C GLY A 407 21.36 -10.76 -0.81
N ASN A 408 21.09 -12.08 -0.94
CA ASN A 408 22.13 -13.11 -0.81
C ASN A 408 22.95 -13.36 -2.10
N GLY A 409 22.61 -12.71 -3.21
CA GLY A 409 23.33 -12.81 -4.49
C GLY A 409 24.30 -11.63 -4.69
N GLY A 410 25.59 -11.84 -4.41
CA GLY A 410 26.71 -11.17 -5.07
C GLY A 410 26.91 -9.63 -5.00
N SER A 411 26.03 -8.85 -4.36
CA SER A 411 26.23 -7.40 -4.18
C SER A 411 26.48 -7.08 -2.71
N LYS A 412 27.75 -6.86 -2.35
CA LYS A 412 28.21 -6.58 -0.97
C LYS A 412 27.75 -5.22 -0.38
N ASN A 413 26.88 -4.45 -1.05
CA ASN A 413 26.54 -3.09 -0.59
C ASN A 413 25.10 -2.90 -0.07
N GLU A 414 24.21 -3.90 -0.12
CA GLU A 414 22.79 -3.65 0.20
C GLU A 414 22.40 -3.81 1.68
N SER A 415 23.22 -4.46 2.51
CA SER A 415 22.96 -4.56 3.96
C SER A 415 23.32 -3.28 4.72
N GLN A 416 24.09 -2.36 4.11
CA GLN A 416 24.49 -1.11 4.75
C GLN A 416 23.51 0.05 4.49
N ASP A 417 22.85 0.11 3.31
CA ASP A 417 21.85 1.14 2.99
C ASP A 417 20.60 1.07 3.88
N GLU A 418 20.21 -0.13 4.35
CA GLU A 418 19.09 -0.27 5.29
C GLU A 418 19.51 -0.04 6.76
N ALA A 419 20.81 -0.14 7.10
CA ALA A 419 21.34 0.11 8.44
C ALA A 419 21.71 1.58 8.69
N SER A 420 22.11 2.32 7.67
CA SER A 420 22.36 3.78 7.75
C SER A 420 21.09 4.62 7.61
N CYS A 421 20.01 4.03 7.10
CA CYS A 421 18.69 4.67 7.00
C CYS A 421 17.69 4.18 8.07
N SER A 422 18.12 3.28 8.96
CA SER A 422 17.49 3.11 10.27
C SER A 422 17.98 4.22 11.21
N ILE A 423 17.49 5.45 10.97
CA ILE A 423 17.03 6.21 12.13
C ILE A 423 15.96 5.30 12.73
N ALA A 424 16.20 4.88 13.97
CA ALA A 424 15.26 4.11 14.75
C ALA A 424 13.86 4.65 14.47
N ILE A 425 12.98 3.80 13.93
CA ILE A 425 11.58 3.92 14.29
C ILE A 425 11.58 3.53 15.78
N GLU A 426 12.00 4.47 16.63
CA GLU A 426 11.52 4.49 18.00
C GLU A 426 10.02 4.70 17.83
N GLU A 427 9.29 3.60 17.99
CA GLU A 427 7.86 3.67 18.25
C GLU A 427 7.65 4.62 19.44
N PRO A 428 6.95 5.75 19.31
CA PRO A 428 6.42 6.42 20.49
C PRO A 428 5.25 5.56 20.96
N GLY A 429 5.52 4.48 21.68
CA GLY A 429 4.45 3.58 22.13
C GLY A 429 4.84 2.33 22.89
N ARG A 430 5.76 1.47 22.41
CA ARG A 430 5.95 0.16 23.06
C ARG A 430 7.04 0.08 24.13
N THR A 431 8.10 0.90 24.06
CA THR A 431 9.14 0.87 25.09
C THR A 431 8.67 1.47 26.41
N TYR A 432 7.73 2.41 26.39
CA TYR A 432 7.16 2.99 27.62
C TYR A 432 6.17 2.04 28.30
N ILE A 433 5.29 1.37 27.55
CA ILE A 433 4.33 0.41 28.12
C ILE A 433 5.04 -0.85 28.62
N GLY A 434 6.05 -1.36 27.90
CA GLY A 434 6.86 -2.50 28.35
C GLY A 434 7.62 -2.22 29.64
N LYS A 435 8.26 -1.04 29.75
CA LYS A 435 8.98 -0.63 30.97
C LYS A 435 8.01 -0.38 32.14
N ILE A 436 6.85 0.24 31.90
CA ILE A 436 5.81 0.44 32.92
C ILE A 436 5.26 -0.91 33.42
N THR A 437 5.07 -1.89 32.53
CA THR A 437 4.52 -3.20 32.92
C THR A 437 5.52 -3.99 33.77
N ILE A 438 6.81 -3.92 33.44
CA ILE A 438 7.87 -4.55 34.23
C ILE A 438 7.99 -3.87 35.60
N VAL A 439 7.98 -2.53 35.65
CA VAL A 439 8.06 -1.77 36.91
C VAL A 439 6.83 -2.05 37.80
N LEU A 440 5.63 -2.12 37.22
CA LEU A 440 4.42 -2.52 37.96
C LEU A 440 4.49 -3.95 38.49
N GLN A 441 5.02 -4.91 37.72
CA GLN A 441 5.25 -6.27 38.20
C GLN A 441 6.22 -6.30 39.39
N TYR A 442 7.34 -5.56 39.33
CA TYR A 442 8.28 -5.47 40.44
C TYR A 442 7.66 -4.81 41.69
N ILE A 443 6.86 -3.75 41.52
CA ILE A 443 6.16 -3.10 42.64
C ILE A 443 5.17 -4.08 43.31
N ILE A 444 4.42 -4.85 42.53
CA ILE A 444 3.48 -5.85 43.06
C ILE A 444 4.24 -6.95 43.82
N ILE A 445 5.36 -7.44 43.27
CA ILE A 445 6.19 -8.47 43.94
C ILE A 445 6.73 -7.94 45.28
N ILE A 446 7.20 -6.69 45.34
CA ILE A 446 7.68 -6.06 46.57
C ILE A 446 6.55 -5.91 47.59
N LEU A 447 5.35 -5.48 47.17
CA LEU A 447 4.18 -5.37 48.05
C LEU A 447 3.78 -6.72 48.65
N VAL A 448 3.80 -7.79 47.86
CA VAL A 448 3.51 -9.15 48.34
C VAL A 448 4.56 -9.62 49.35
N LEU A 449 5.84 -9.37 49.09
CA LEU A 449 6.92 -9.71 50.03
C LEU A 449 6.81 -8.95 51.35
N VAL A 450 6.46 -7.65 51.31
CA VAL A 450 6.24 -6.84 52.51
C VAL A 450 5.04 -7.38 53.31
N LEU A 451 3.94 -7.73 52.66
CA LEU A 451 2.77 -8.32 53.34
C LEU A 451 3.10 -9.66 54.01
N LEU A 452 3.90 -10.51 53.36
CA LEU A 452 4.35 -11.78 53.94
C LEU A 452 5.28 -11.58 55.15
N LEU A 453 6.16 -10.59 55.12
CA LEU A 453 7.01 -10.23 56.25
C LEU A 453 6.19 -9.70 57.43
N VAL A 454 5.20 -8.83 57.17
CA VAL A 454 4.29 -8.32 58.21
C VAL A 454 3.49 -9.46 58.83
N ALA A 455 2.93 -10.37 58.02
CA ALA A 455 2.21 -11.53 58.51
C ALA A 455 3.09 -12.44 59.40
N SER A 456 4.34 -12.66 58.98
CA SER A 456 5.31 -13.46 59.75
C SER A 456 5.67 -12.79 61.08
N PHE A 457 5.79 -11.47 61.10
CA PHE A 457 6.07 -10.70 62.31
C PHE A 457 4.89 -10.70 63.29
N VAL A 458 3.66 -10.60 62.77
CA VAL A 458 2.45 -10.72 63.59
C VAL A 458 2.36 -12.10 64.23
N LEU A 459 2.62 -13.17 63.46
CA LEU A 459 2.66 -14.53 63.99
C LEU A 459 3.71 -14.69 65.09
N LEU A 460 4.90 -14.11 64.90
CA LEU A 460 5.96 -14.13 65.91
C LEU A 460 5.53 -13.41 67.19
N ILE A 461 4.93 -12.22 67.10
CA ILE A 461 4.42 -11.49 68.27
C ILE A 461 3.35 -12.30 68.98
N THR A 462 2.39 -12.87 68.23
CA THR A 462 1.33 -13.69 68.86
C THR A 462 1.92 -14.92 69.56
N SER A 463 2.95 -15.56 68.99
CA SER A 463 3.63 -16.68 69.62
C SER A 463 4.37 -16.27 70.90
N ILE A 464 5.02 -15.11 70.89
CA ILE A 464 5.71 -14.57 72.09
C ILE A 464 4.70 -14.20 73.17
N SER A 465 3.58 -13.55 72.82
CA SER A 465 2.51 -13.23 73.77
C SER A 465 1.87 -14.46 74.39
N ILE A 466 1.68 -15.53 73.61
CA ILE A 466 1.18 -16.82 74.13
C ILE A 466 2.18 -17.45 75.10
N SER A 467 3.48 -17.44 74.78
CA SER A 467 4.51 -17.95 75.70
C SER A 467 4.64 -17.13 76.98
N ILE A 468 4.52 -15.79 76.93
CA ILE A 468 4.59 -14.94 78.14
C ILE A 468 3.37 -15.18 79.04
N ASN A 469 2.17 -15.41 78.48
CA ASN A 469 0.98 -15.71 79.28
C ASN A 469 0.94 -17.15 79.83
N SER A 470 1.82 -18.04 79.39
CA SER A 470 1.91 -19.41 79.92
C SER A 470 3.00 -19.60 80.98
N TYR A 471 3.77 -18.54 81.28
CA TYR A 471 4.67 -18.43 82.43
C TYR A 471 4.01 -17.59 83.51
#